data_AF-A0A8J3RJN4-F1
#
_entry.id   AF-A0A8J3RJN4-F1
#
_cell.length_a   1.000
_cell.length_b   1.000
_cell.length_c   1.000
_cell.angle_alpha   90.00
_cell.angle_beta   90.00
_cell.angle_gamma   90.00
#
_symmetry.space_group_name_H-M   'P 1'
#
loop_
_entity.id
_entity.type
_entity.pdbx_description
1 polymer ?
#
loop_
_entity_poly.entity_id
_entity_poly.type
_entity_poly.pdbx_seq_one_letter_code
_entity_poly.pdbx_strand_id
1 'polypeptide(L)'
;MNTHPTPSGGLFPMVGSPSVTATAMRAAADLLERAGVSGVSVTCDDARISIQVSGLGRLAAGAGPAAGIAALSALATVLGSRVLRRDTPARPCCWLEVNGTAAGVPVIAYAEVKVSIHGQGGALAMGPDGELACTIPAADPPPLLPPGWRWATELDHPGFAPRHETVEARQP
;
A
#
# COMPACT_ATOMS: atom_id res chain seq x y z
N MET A 1 15.77 12.71 29.64
CA MET A 1 15.99 11.25 29.69
C MET A 1 14.80 10.61 28.98
N ASN A 2 14.97 10.31 27.69
CA ASN A 2 13.91 9.74 26.86
C ASN A 2 14.17 8.24 26.71
N THR A 3 13.24 7.43 27.19
CA THR A 3 13.26 5.97 27.03
C THR A 3 12.68 5.58 25.68
N HIS A 4 13.52 4.99 24.83
CA HIS A 4 13.15 4.23 23.65
C HIS A 4 12.21 3.06 24.02
N PRO A 5 11.16 2.75 23.23
CA PRO A 5 10.54 1.44 23.27
C PRO A 5 11.37 0.43 22.47
N THR A 6 11.90 -0.57 23.16
CA THR A 6 12.55 -1.76 22.59
C THR A 6 11.49 -2.68 21.97
N PRO A 7 11.75 -3.32 20.81
CA PRO A 7 10.84 -4.30 20.21
C PRO A 7 10.95 -5.64 20.96
N SER A 8 10.03 -5.90 21.89
CA SER A 8 9.90 -7.19 22.55
C SER A 8 8.84 -8.06 21.86
N GLY A 9 9.32 -9.11 21.19
CA GLY A 9 8.69 -10.42 21.02
C GLY A 9 7.17 -10.51 20.81
N GLY A 10 6.76 -10.74 19.56
CA GLY A 10 5.39 -11.13 19.23
C GLY A 10 5.21 -11.43 17.73
N LEU A 11 5.92 -12.44 17.21
CA LEU A 11 5.86 -12.88 15.82
C LEU A 11 4.65 -13.79 15.54
N PHE A 12 3.46 -13.50 16.05
CA PHE A 12 2.22 -14.13 15.59
C PHE A 12 1.05 -13.16 15.79
N PRO A 13 0.11 -13.06 14.83
CA PRO A 13 -1.14 -12.35 15.10
C PRO A 13 -1.79 -13.01 16.32
N MET A 14 -2.08 -12.20 17.33
CA MET A 14 -2.77 -12.66 18.53
C MET A 14 -4.14 -13.15 18.07
N VAL A 15 -4.32 -14.46 18.02
CA VAL A 15 -5.59 -15.06 17.60
C VAL A 15 -6.61 -14.66 18.64
N GLY A 16 -7.60 -13.93 18.17
CA GLY A 16 -8.70 -13.50 18.98
C GLY A 16 -9.53 -14.64 19.53
N SER A 17 -10.65 -14.32 20.17
CA SER A 17 -11.61 -15.38 20.52
C SER A 17 -11.95 -16.19 19.25
N PRO A 18 -11.85 -17.53 19.26
CA PRO A 18 -12.01 -18.34 18.04
C PRO A 18 -13.35 -18.09 17.32
N SER A 19 -14.40 -17.79 18.08
CA SER A 19 -15.72 -17.45 17.54
C SER A 19 -15.75 -16.08 16.84
N VAL A 20 -15.04 -15.08 17.39
CA VAL A 20 -14.91 -13.74 16.80
C VAL A 20 -14.09 -13.83 15.52
N THR A 21 -12.95 -14.52 15.56
CA THR A 21 -12.10 -14.74 14.39
C THR A 21 -12.85 -15.49 13.28
N ALA A 22 -13.60 -16.55 13.62
CA ALA A 22 -14.41 -17.29 12.63
C ALA A 22 -15.51 -16.43 12.01
N THR A 23 -16.14 -15.54 12.80
CA THR A 23 -17.16 -14.61 12.32
C THR A 23 -16.55 -13.57 11.38
N ALA A 24 -15.40 -13.00 11.74
CA ALA A 24 -14.65 -12.07 10.90
C ALA A 24 -14.20 -12.72 9.58
N MET A 25 -13.70 -13.96 9.63
CA MET A 25 -13.33 -14.71 8.42
C MET A 25 -14.53 -14.99 7.50
N ARG A 26 -15.69 -15.33 8.06
CA ARG A 26 -16.92 -15.50 7.26
C ARG A 26 -17.38 -14.18 6.62
N ALA A 27 -17.33 -13.08 7.38
CA ALA A 27 -17.66 -11.76 6.86
C ALA A 27 -16.68 -11.32 5.75
N ALA A 28 -15.39 -11.63 5.91
CA ALA A 28 -14.38 -11.38 4.88
C ALA A 28 -14.65 -12.20 3.61
N ALA A 29 -15.02 -13.49 3.75
CA ALA A 29 -15.35 -14.33 2.60
C ALA A 29 -16.57 -13.81 1.83
N ASP A 30 -17.67 -13.45 2.51
CA ASP A 30 -18.86 -12.85 1.88
C ASP A 30 -18.53 -11.53 1.16
N LEU A 31 -17.71 -10.69 1.81
CA LEU A 31 -17.25 -9.44 1.21
C LEU A 31 -16.47 -9.68 -0.09
N LEU A 32 -15.52 -10.63 -0.09
CA LEU A 32 -14.71 -10.95 -1.27
C LEU A 32 -15.53 -11.57 -2.40
N GLU A 33 -16.49 -12.44 -2.07
CA GLU A 33 -17.41 -13.03 -3.05
C GLU A 33 -18.29 -11.97 -3.71
N ARG A 34 -18.91 -11.09 -2.90
CA ARG A 34 -19.73 -9.97 -3.40
C ARG A 34 -18.93 -8.97 -4.23
N ALA A 35 -17.66 -8.74 -3.89
CA ALA A 35 -16.78 -7.86 -4.63
C ALA A 35 -16.21 -8.51 -5.91
N GLY A 36 -16.28 -9.84 -6.04
CA GLY A 36 -15.69 -10.58 -7.16
C GLY A 36 -14.16 -10.45 -7.23
N VAL A 37 -13.49 -10.33 -6.08
CA VAL A 37 -12.04 -10.07 -5.99
C VAL A 37 -11.28 -11.35 -5.64
N SER A 38 -10.17 -11.59 -6.32
CA SER A 38 -9.24 -12.71 -6.05
C SER A 38 -7.79 -12.22 -5.94
N GLY A 39 -6.87 -13.09 -5.51
CA GLY A 39 -5.44 -12.73 -5.39
C GLY A 39 -5.11 -11.81 -4.20
N VAL A 40 -5.96 -11.78 -3.19
CA VAL A 40 -5.78 -10.96 -1.97
C VAL A 40 -5.29 -11.82 -0.81
N SER A 41 -4.60 -11.18 0.14
CA SER A 41 -4.32 -11.76 1.45
C SER A 41 -5.30 -11.16 2.47
N VAL A 42 -5.84 -11.98 3.36
CA VAL A 42 -6.76 -11.55 4.42
C VAL A 42 -6.17 -11.91 5.76
N THR A 43 -6.11 -10.95 6.66
CA THR A 43 -5.83 -11.16 8.08
C THR A 43 -7.00 -10.63 8.90
N CYS A 44 -7.42 -11.40 9.91
CA CYS A 44 -8.45 -10.99 10.85
C CYS A 44 -7.85 -11.01 12.26
N ASP A 45 -8.08 -9.94 13.02
CA ASP A 45 -7.89 -9.93 14.47
C ASP A 45 -9.25 -9.69 15.16
N ASP A 46 -9.27 -9.60 16.49
CA ASP A 46 -10.49 -9.40 17.27
C ASP A 46 -11.25 -8.10 16.94
N ALA A 47 -10.61 -7.14 16.28
CA ALA A 47 -11.15 -5.80 16.07
C ALA A 47 -11.29 -5.41 14.60
N ARG A 48 -10.67 -6.14 13.66
CA ARG A 48 -10.57 -5.70 12.28
C ARG A 48 -10.32 -6.84 11.28
N ILE A 49 -10.92 -6.70 10.11
CA ILE A 49 -10.56 -7.42 8.89
C ILE A 49 -9.59 -6.55 8.08
N SER A 50 -8.41 -7.07 7.78
CA SER A 50 -7.40 -6.42 6.96
C SER A 50 -7.22 -7.19 5.66
N ILE A 51 -7.39 -6.52 4.52
CA ILE A 51 -7.31 -7.11 3.18
C ILE A 51 -6.16 -6.44 2.44
N GLN A 52 -5.11 -7.20 2.13
CA GLN A 52 -4.01 -6.73 1.31
C GLN A 52 -4.24 -7.16 -0.14
N VAL A 53 -4.37 -6.20 -1.05
CA VAL A 53 -4.54 -6.45 -2.48
C VAL A 53 -3.16 -6.58 -3.13
N SER A 54 -2.86 -7.78 -3.64
CA SER A 54 -1.64 -8.03 -4.41
C SER A 54 -1.83 -7.52 -5.84
N GLY A 55 -0.85 -6.80 -6.41
CA GLY A 55 -0.92 -6.33 -7.81
C GLY A 55 -0.44 -4.89 -8.05
N LEU A 56 -0.18 -4.11 -7.00
CA LEU A 56 0.45 -2.78 -7.11
C LEU A 56 1.94 -2.79 -6.71
N GLY A 57 2.46 -3.94 -6.28
CA GLY A 57 3.86 -4.17 -5.90
C GLY A 57 4.40 -5.51 -6.44
N ARG A 58 5.73 -5.66 -6.40
CA ARG A 58 6.61 -6.65 -7.08
C ARG A 58 6.28 -8.15 -6.87
N LEU A 59 5.23 -8.51 -6.14
CA LEU A 59 4.90 -9.90 -5.76
C LEU A 59 3.87 -10.58 -6.67
N ALA A 60 3.22 -9.88 -7.60
CA ALA A 60 2.34 -10.50 -8.58
C ALA A 60 2.95 -10.36 -9.99
N ALA A 61 3.76 -11.34 -10.40
CA ALA A 61 4.20 -11.49 -11.78
C ALA A 61 2.99 -11.81 -12.67
N GLY A 62 2.23 -10.79 -13.07
CA GLY A 62 1.12 -10.94 -14.02
C GLY A 62 -0.06 -9.96 -13.85
N ALA A 63 -0.25 -9.38 -12.66
CA ALA A 63 -1.32 -8.41 -12.42
C ALA A 63 -0.68 -7.03 -12.21
N GLY A 64 -0.75 -6.16 -13.22
CA GLY A 64 -0.24 -4.80 -13.13
C GLY A 64 -1.07 -3.89 -12.22
N PRO A 65 -0.65 -2.63 -12.00
CA PRO A 65 -1.30 -1.67 -11.10
C PRO A 65 -2.81 -1.51 -11.33
N ALA A 66 -3.26 -1.62 -12.58
CA ALA A 66 -4.67 -1.55 -12.94
C ALA A 66 -5.53 -2.63 -12.26
N ALA A 67 -5.02 -3.85 -12.10
CA ALA A 67 -5.74 -4.94 -11.44
C ALA A 67 -5.91 -4.67 -9.94
N GLY A 68 -4.88 -4.12 -9.29
CA GLY A 68 -4.95 -3.72 -7.89
C GLY A 68 -5.96 -2.59 -7.64
N ILE A 69 -5.99 -1.58 -8.52
CA ILE A 69 -6.98 -0.49 -8.46
C ILE A 69 -8.40 -1.02 -8.69
N ALA A 70 -8.58 -1.92 -9.66
CA ALA A 70 -9.88 -2.51 -9.95
C ALA A 70 -10.41 -3.30 -8.74
N ALA A 71 -9.56 -4.10 -8.10
CA ALA A 71 -9.90 -4.85 -6.88
C ALA A 71 -10.29 -3.91 -5.72
N LEU A 72 -9.50 -2.85 -5.47
CA LEU A 72 -9.84 -1.85 -4.45
C LEU A 72 -11.14 -1.10 -4.78
N SER A 73 -11.40 -0.80 -6.05
CA SER A 73 -12.62 -0.13 -6.49
C SER A 73 -13.86 -1.01 -6.30
N ALA A 74 -13.74 -2.31 -6.56
CA ALA A 74 -14.79 -3.29 -6.31
C ALA A 74 -15.10 -3.41 -4.81
N LEU A 75 -14.06 -3.50 -3.97
CA LEU A 75 -14.21 -3.50 -2.50
C LEU A 75 -14.87 -2.20 -1.99
N ALA A 76 -14.44 -1.05 -2.51
CA ALA A 76 -15.04 0.24 -2.16
C ALA A 76 -16.53 0.28 -2.49
N THR A 77 -16.94 -0.27 -3.63
CA THR A 77 -18.34 -0.36 -4.04
C THR A 77 -19.16 -1.18 -3.05
N VAL A 78 -18.69 -2.38 -2.68
CA VAL A 78 -19.41 -3.25 -1.73
C VAL A 78 -19.46 -2.65 -0.33
N LEU A 79 -18.41 -1.96 0.09
CA LEU A 79 -18.31 -1.31 1.40
C LEU A 79 -19.03 0.06 1.46
N GLY A 80 -19.55 0.56 0.33
CA GLY A 80 -20.16 1.90 0.26
C GLY A 80 -19.15 3.02 0.56
N SER A 81 -17.88 2.81 0.21
CA SER A 81 -16.75 3.69 0.54
C SER A 81 -16.04 4.18 -0.73
N ARG A 82 -14.93 4.90 -0.56
CA ARG A 82 -14.08 5.39 -1.65
C ARG A 82 -12.65 4.95 -1.45
N VAL A 83 -11.93 4.80 -2.56
CA VAL A 83 -10.48 4.58 -2.53
C VAL A 83 -9.82 5.91 -2.17
N LEU A 84 -9.04 5.89 -1.09
CA LEU A 84 -8.27 7.02 -0.60
C LEU A 84 -6.79 6.77 -0.85
N ARG A 85 -6.08 7.81 -1.25
CA ARG A 85 -4.63 7.79 -1.33
C ARG A 85 -4.04 8.23 0.01
N ARG A 86 -3.03 7.50 0.49
CA ARG A 86 -2.33 7.77 1.74
C ARG A 86 -0.83 7.72 1.54
N ASP A 87 -0.23 8.89 1.47
CA ASP A 87 1.21 9.07 1.39
C ASP A 87 1.82 9.16 2.79
N THR A 88 3.03 8.62 2.98
CA THR A 88 3.81 8.87 4.19
C THR A 88 4.84 9.96 3.90
N PRO A 89 4.77 11.16 4.51
CA PRO A 89 5.73 12.24 4.20
C PRO A 89 7.19 11.90 4.51
N ALA A 90 7.43 10.99 5.46
CA ALA A 90 8.75 10.63 5.97
C ALA A 90 9.41 9.45 5.24
N ARG A 91 8.69 8.76 4.35
CA ARG A 91 9.19 7.58 3.63
C ARG A 91 8.60 7.56 2.23
N PRO A 92 9.35 7.18 1.18
CA PRO A 92 8.84 7.09 -0.19
C PRO A 92 7.90 5.88 -0.34
N CYS A 93 6.74 5.95 0.33
CA CYS A 93 5.67 4.98 0.23
C CYS A 93 4.32 5.69 0.09
N CYS A 94 3.51 5.13 -0.78
CA CYS A 94 2.14 5.54 -1.05
C CYS A 94 1.25 4.31 -0.95
N TRP A 95 0.09 4.46 -0.34
CA TRP A 95 -0.90 3.41 -0.22
C TRP A 95 -2.22 3.88 -0.84
N LEU A 96 -2.95 2.95 -1.44
CA LEU A 96 -4.38 3.12 -1.65
C LEU A 96 -5.10 2.34 -0.55
N GLU A 97 -6.08 2.97 0.08
CA GLU A 97 -6.84 2.40 1.19
C GLU A 97 -8.35 2.56 0.95
N VAL A 98 -9.11 1.56 1.40
CA VAL A 98 -10.57 1.58 1.49
C VAL A 98 -10.93 1.20 2.91
N ASN A 99 -11.76 2.01 3.55
CA ASN A 99 -12.24 1.76 4.91
C ASN A 99 -13.74 1.54 4.88
N GLY A 100 -14.24 0.59 5.67
CA GLY A 100 -15.67 0.31 5.76
C GLY A 100 -15.98 -0.69 6.86
N THR A 101 -17.14 -1.34 6.75
CA THR A 101 -17.61 -2.32 7.74
C THR A 101 -18.27 -3.50 7.03
N ALA A 102 -17.98 -4.73 7.46
CA ALA A 102 -18.62 -5.95 6.98
C ALA A 102 -19.15 -6.75 8.18
N ALA A 103 -20.46 -7.04 8.19
CA ALA A 103 -21.14 -7.70 9.31
C ALA A 103 -20.85 -7.07 10.69
N GLY A 104 -20.71 -5.73 10.75
CA GLY A 104 -20.37 -5.01 11.97
C GLY A 104 -18.88 -4.98 12.33
N VAL A 105 -18.02 -5.71 11.61
CA VAL A 105 -16.57 -5.72 11.81
C VAL A 105 -15.90 -4.65 10.93
N PRO A 106 -15.05 -3.77 11.49
CA PRO A 106 -14.27 -2.82 10.71
C PRO A 106 -13.40 -3.50 9.65
N VAL A 107 -13.36 -2.94 8.46
CA VAL A 107 -12.56 -3.42 7.32
C VAL A 107 -11.58 -2.34 6.88
N ILE A 108 -10.32 -2.71 6.70
CA ILE A 108 -9.34 -1.94 5.93
C ILE A 108 -8.86 -2.80 4.75
N ALA A 109 -9.07 -2.34 3.54
CA ALA A 109 -8.45 -2.91 2.35
C ALA A 109 -7.37 -1.95 1.85
N TYR A 110 -6.17 -2.46 1.55
CA TYR A 110 -5.06 -1.60 1.17
C TYR A 110 -4.16 -2.25 0.12
N ALA A 111 -3.49 -1.39 -0.65
CA ALA A 111 -2.46 -1.79 -1.59
C ALA A 111 -1.33 -0.75 -1.61
N GLU A 112 -0.09 -1.22 -1.57
CA GLU A 112 1.09 -0.36 -1.73
C GLU A 112 1.23 0.03 -3.19
N VAL A 113 1.36 1.31 -3.47
CA VAL A 113 1.65 1.85 -4.81
C VAL A 113 3.12 2.17 -4.91
N LYS A 114 3.75 1.71 -5.99
CA LYS A 114 5.16 1.98 -6.22
C LYS A 114 5.41 3.48 -6.45
N VAL A 115 6.28 4.04 -5.61
CA VAL A 115 6.82 5.39 -5.80
C VAL A 115 7.81 5.39 -6.97
N SER A 116 7.68 6.38 -7.84
CA SER A 116 8.53 6.57 -9.00
C SER A 116 9.92 7.00 -8.57
N ILE A 117 10.95 6.37 -9.14
CA ILE A 117 12.36 6.66 -8.84
C ILE A 117 13.00 7.26 -10.09
N HIS A 118 13.77 8.34 -9.92
CA HIS A 118 14.55 8.96 -10.97
C HIS A 118 16.00 8.47 -10.95
N GLY A 119 16.47 7.94 -12.09
CA GLY A 119 17.85 7.48 -12.28
C GLY A 119 18.31 6.51 -11.19
N GLN A 120 19.46 6.80 -10.60
CA GLN A 120 20.19 5.92 -9.66
C GLN A 120 19.66 5.92 -8.21
N GLY A 121 18.46 6.44 -7.92
CA GLY A 121 17.80 6.13 -6.64
C GLY A 121 16.98 7.21 -5.96
N GLY A 122 16.79 8.40 -6.55
CA GLY A 122 16.01 9.45 -5.90
C GLY A 122 14.51 9.26 -6.09
N ALA A 123 13.74 9.26 -5.00
CA ALA A 123 12.28 9.16 -5.08
C ALA A 123 11.70 10.48 -5.60
N LEU A 124 10.79 10.39 -6.56
CA LEU A 124 10.13 11.56 -7.14
C LEU A 124 8.99 12.03 -6.23
N ALA A 125 8.92 13.33 -6.03
CA ALA A 125 7.83 14.00 -5.35
C ALA A 125 7.12 14.96 -6.32
N MET A 126 5.82 15.15 -6.12
CA MET A 126 4.97 16.03 -6.89
C MET A 126 4.41 17.13 -5.98
N GLY A 127 4.65 18.39 -6.36
CA GLY A 127 4.11 19.56 -5.69
C GLY A 127 2.63 19.81 -6.00
N PRO A 128 2.00 20.78 -5.31
CA PRO A 128 0.57 21.09 -5.47
C PRO A 128 0.22 21.54 -6.90
N ASP A 129 1.16 22.18 -7.60
CA ASP A 129 0.99 22.67 -8.98
C ASP A 129 1.38 21.63 -10.05
N GLY A 130 1.67 20.39 -9.64
CA GLY A 130 2.10 19.32 -10.54
C GLY A 130 3.60 19.32 -10.87
N GLU A 131 4.38 20.20 -10.23
CA GLU A 131 5.84 20.22 -10.36
C GLU A 131 6.46 18.92 -9.82
N LEU A 132 7.40 18.34 -10.57
CA LEU A 132 8.14 17.15 -10.14
C LEU A 132 9.51 17.54 -9.60
N ALA A 133 9.84 17.07 -8.39
CA ALA A 133 11.17 17.18 -7.81
C ALA A 133 11.73 15.80 -7.46
N CYS A 134 13.05 15.65 -7.60
CA CYS A 134 13.76 14.46 -7.14
C CYS A 134 14.20 14.67 -5.69
N THR A 135 13.75 13.81 -4.78
CA THR A 135 14.28 13.79 -3.41
C THR A 135 15.59 13.02 -3.39
N ILE A 136 16.62 13.60 -2.79
CA ILE A 136 17.97 13.03 -2.78
C ILE A 136 17.99 11.85 -1.78
N PRO A 137 18.37 10.64 -2.19
CA PRO A 137 18.19 9.41 -1.40
C PRO A 137 19.16 9.25 -0.22
N ALA A 138 20.10 10.17 -0.03
CA ALA A 138 21.22 10.02 0.91
C ALA A 138 21.19 10.98 2.11
N ALA A 139 20.08 11.69 2.36
CA ALA A 139 19.95 12.46 3.59
C ALA A 139 19.51 11.53 4.74
N ASP A 140 20.28 11.53 5.83
CA ASP A 140 19.86 11.03 7.13
C ASP A 140 19.69 12.25 8.06
N PRO A 141 18.47 12.56 8.53
CA PRO A 141 17.21 11.84 8.30
C PRO A 141 16.65 11.98 6.88
N PRO A 142 15.83 11.02 6.41
CA PRO A 142 15.20 11.08 5.10
C PRO A 142 14.41 12.39 4.94
N PRO A 143 14.42 13.00 3.74
CA PRO A 143 13.76 14.27 3.53
C PRO A 143 12.25 14.11 3.74
N LEU A 144 11.71 14.89 4.69
CA LEU A 144 10.27 15.07 4.84
C LEU A 144 9.76 15.84 3.63
N LEU A 145 8.68 15.34 3.01
CA LEU A 145 8.00 16.11 1.98
C LEU A 145 7.48 17.45 2.55
N PRO A 146 7.67 18.57 1.84
CA PRO A 146 7.06 19.83 2.25
C PRO A 146 5.53 19.73 2.26
N PRO A 147 4.83 20.58 3.03
CA PRO A 147 3.37 20.60 3.04
C PRO A 147 2.79 20.74 1.63
N GLY A 148 1.80 19.91 1.30
CA GLY A 148 1.16 19.89 -0.03
C GLY A 148 1.89 19.08 -1.10
N TRP A 149 3.09 18.56 -0.80
CA TRP A 149 3.78 17.63 -1.67
C TRP A 149 3.34 16.19 -1.40
N ARG A 150 3.37 15.36 -2.45
CA ARG A 150 3.13 13.92 -2.39
C ARG A 150 4.20 13.15 -3.14
N TRP A 151 4.33 11.86 -2.90
CA TRP A 151 5.21 11.03 -3.73
C TRP A 151 4.64 10.90 -5.15
N ALA A 152 5.45 11.01 -6.19
CA ALA A 152 5.00 10.64 -7.52
C ALA A 152 4.97 9.12 -7.60
N THR A 153 3.92 8.56 -8.19
CA THR A 153 3.73 7.11 -8.29
C THR A 153 3.57 6.69 -9.76
N GLU A 154 3.58 5.39 -10.01
CA GLU A 154 3.25 4.85 -11.33
C GLU A 154 1.83 5.21 -11.81
N LEU A 155 0.93 5.57 -10.89
CA LEU A 155 -0.43 6.03 -11.23
C LEU A 155 -0.43 7.45 -11.80
N ASP A 156 0.55 8.27 -11.43
CA ASP A 156 0.68 9.63 -11.94
C ASP A 156 1.25 9.61 -13.39
N HIS A 157 1.92 8.52 -13.81
CA HIS A 157 2.51 8.35 -15.13
C HIS A 157 2.27 6.94 -15.71
N PRO A 158 1.12 6.68 -16.35
CA PRO A 158 0.86 5.40 -17.02
C PRO A 158 1.81 5.24 -18.22
N GLY A 159 2.97 4.63 -17.99
CA GLY A 159 4.04 4.47 -18.99
C GLY A 159 5.47 4.57 -18.47
N PHE A 160 5.68 4.95 -17.20
CA PHE A 160 7.01 4.94 -16.60
C PHE A 160 7.42 3.51 -16.23
N ALA A 161 7.84 2.72 -17.23
CA ALA A 161 8.62 1.52 -16.95
C ALA A 161 9.92 1.98 -16.27
N PRO A 162 10.26 1.52 -15.06
CA PRO A 162 11.56 1.81 -14.48
C PRO A 162 12.59 1.25 -15.46
N ARG A 163 13.37 2.14 -16.09
CA ARG A 163 14.53 1.72 -16.88
C ARG A 163 15.49 1.06 -15.90
N HIS A 164 15.48 -0.27 -15.89
CA HIS A 164 16.62 -1.04 -15.43
C HIS A 164 17.72 -0.77 -16.44
N GLU A 165 18.48 0.30 -16.21
CA GLU A 165 19.76 0.46 -16.87
C GLU A 165 20.63 -0.65 -16.29
N THR A 166 20.72 -1.77 -17.03
CA THR A 166 21.71 -2.81 -16.79
C THR A 166 23.05 -2.09 -16.74
N VAL A 167 23.62 -1.99 -15.55
CA VAL A 167 25.02 -1.59 -15.39
C VAL A 167 25.83 -2.73 -15.99
N GLU A 168 26.09 -2.63 -17.29
CA GLU A 168 27.07 -3.47 -17.97
C GLU A 168 28.41 -3.12 -17.32
N ALA A 169 28.88 -4.00 -16.46
CA ALA A 169 30.19 -3.89 -15.86
C ALA A 169 31.24 -3.97 -16.98
N ARG A 170 31.65 -2.82 -17.49
CA ARG A 170 32.93 -2.70 -18.19
C ARG A 170 34.03 -2.90 -17.16
N GLN A 171 34.61 -4.09 -17.15
CA GLN A 171 35.93 -4.32 -16.56
C GLN A 171 37.01 -4.28 -17.67
N PRO A 172 38.23 -3.84 -17.31
CA PRO A 172 39.26 -3.34 -18.22
C PRO A 172 39.96 -4.39 -19.08
#